data_AF-A0A3C8CB99-F1
#
_entry.id   AF-A0A3C8CB99-F1
#
_cell.length_a   1.000
_cell.length_b   1.000
_cell.length_c   1.000
_cell.angle_alpha   90.00
_cell.angle_beta   90.00
_cell.angle_gamma   90.00
#
_symmetry.space_group_name_H-M   'P 1'
#
loop_
_entity.id
_entity.type
_entity.pdbx_description
1 polymer ?
#
loop_
_entity_poly.entity_id
_entity_poly.type
_entity_poly.pdbx_seq_one_letter_code
_entity_poly.pdbx_strand_id
1 'polypeptide(L)'
;MALNLEPVYQEIFAKFKTRKKFVIASVEKNILTVEQDEEICGQKEPKIFEFKSPKEFEEFVRLENQFEADIVKQLAGNKMPYR
;
A
#
# COMPACT_ATOMS: atom_id res chain seq x y z
N MET A 1 13.76 -21.77 15.53
CA MET A 1 14.27 -21.14 14.30
C MET A 1 13.48 -19.85 14.13
N ALA A 2 14.13 -18.69 14.24
CA ALA A 2 13.45 -17.42 13.96
C ALA A 2 13.09 -17.41 12.47
N LEU A 3 11.79 -17.40 12.16
CA LEU A 3 11.31 -17.25 10.79
C LEU A 3 11.69 -15.83 10.36
N ASN A 4 12.67 -15.69 9.47
CA ASN A 4 12.97 -14.40 8.85
C ASN A 4 11.79 -14.05 7.92
N LEU A 5 10.86 -13.24 8.43
CA LEU A 5 9.66 -12.81 7.71
C LEU A 5 9.92 -11.66 6.74
N GLU A 6 11.08 -10.98 6.85
CA GLU A 6 11.51 -9.90 5.97
C GLU A 6 11.40 -10.20 4.46
N PRO A 7 11.93 -11.32 3.92
CA PRO A 7 11.81 -11.63 2.50
C PRO A 7 10.34 -11.78 2.06
N VAL A 8 9.49 -12.35 2.92
CA VAL A 8 8.06 -12.52 2.62
C VAL A 8 7.37 -11.16 2.51
N TYR A 9 7.64 -10.25 3.45
CA TYR A 9 7.09 -8.90 3.39
C TYR A 9 7.60 -8.12 2.17
N GLN A 10 8.87 -8.27 1.79
CA GLN A 10 9.40 -7.66 0.56
C GLN A 10 8.72 -8.18 -0.70
N GLU A 11 8.49 -9.49 -0.81
CA GLU A 11 7.78 -10.09 -1.95
C GLU A 11 6.34 -9.59 -2.06
N ILE A 12 5.64 -9.45 -0.93
CA ILE A 12 4.29 -8.89 -0.91
C ILE A 12 4.32 -7.40 -1.28
N PHE A 13 5.28 -6.64 -0.76
CA PHE A 13 5.44 -5.22 -1.05
C PHE A 13 5.77 -4.96 -2.52
N ALA A 14 6.50 -5.85 -3.19
CA ALA A 14 6.75 -5.77 -4.63
C ALA A 14 5.49 -5.90 -5.50
N LYS A 15 4.41 -6.51 -4.98
CA LYS A 15 3.11 -6.60 -5.67
C LYS A 15 2.29 -5.31 -5.59
N PHE A 16 2.76 -4.31 -4.84
CA PHE A 16 2.06 -3.06 -4.63
C PHE A 16 2.09 -2.20 -5.90
N LYS A 17 0.92 -1.93 -6.49
CA LYS A 17 0.72 -1.24 -7.77
C LYS A 17 -0.24 -0.08 -7.58
N THR A 18 0.15 0.88 -6.76
CA THR A 18 -0.64 2.07 -6.50
C THR A 18 0.17 3.33 -6.80
N ARG A 19 -0.52 4.45 -7.01
CA ARG A 19 0.12 5.76 -7.20
C ARG A 19 0.53 6.41 -5.88
N LYS A 20 -0.01 5.92 -4.76
CA LYS A 20 0.34 6.35 -3.41
C LYS A 20 1.72 5.79 -3.05
N LYS A 21 2.54 6.59 -2.37
CA LYS A 21 3.87 6.18 -1.96
C LYS A 21 3.79 5.51 -0.58
N PHE A 22 4.10 4.22 -0.54
CA PHE A 22 4.24 3.48 0.72
C PHE A 22 5.71 3.16 0.96
N VAL A 23 6.12 3.04 2.22
CA VAL A 23 7.48 2.71 2.64
C VAL A 23 7.39 1.78 3.85
N ILE A 24 8.18 0.71 3.86
CA ILE A 24 8.33 -0.13 5.06
C ILE A 24 9.21 0.65 6.06
N ALA A 25 8.63 1.03 7.19
CA ALA A 25 9.33 1.79 8.23
C ALA A 25 10.08 0.88 9.19
N SER A 26 9.48 -0.24 9.61
CA SER A 26 10.14 -1.21 10.49
C SER A 26 9.50 -2.60 10.42
N VAL A 27 10.28 -3.62 10.79
CA VAL A 27 9.84 -5.01 10.96
C VAL A 27 10.34 -5.48 12.33
N GLU A 28 9.55 -5.27 13.37
CA GLU A 28 9.93 -5.61 14.75
C GLU A 28 8.96 -6.62 15.35
N LYS A 29 9.49 -7.67 16.01
CA LYS A 29 8.69 -8.66 16.77
C LYS A 29 7.49 -9.23 15.98
N ASN A 30 7.67 -9.52 14.69
CA ASN A 30 6.63 -9.99 13.76
C ASN A 30 5.54 -8.95 13.43
N ILE A 31 5.76 -7.68 13.72
CA ILE A 31 4.90 -6.57 13.34
C ILE A 31 5.59 -5.80 12.21
N LEU A 32 4.89 -5.65 11.09
CA LEU A 32 5.34 -4.82 9.98
C LEU A 32 4.69 -3.45 10.12
N THR A 33 5.52 -2.41 10.16
CA THR A 33 5.08 -1.02 10.13
C THR A 33 5.33 -0.44 8.75
N VAL A 34 4.27 0.02 8.09
CA VAL A 34 4.31 0.65 6.77
C VAL A 34 3.80 2.07 6.89
N GLU A 35 4.53 3.00 6.32
CA GLU A 35 4.15 4.42 6.25
C GLU A 35 3.65 4.75 4.85
N GLN A 36 2.56 5.49 4.78
CA GLN A 36 2.08 6.09 3.55
C GLN A 36 2.48 7.57 3.53
N ASP A 37 3.36 7.91 2.60
CA ASP A 37 3.86 9.26 2.37
C ASP A 37 2.84 9.98 1.45
N GLU A 38 1.77 10.50 2.05
CA GLU A 38 0.84 11.41 1.37
C GLU A 38 1.29 12.86 1.61
N GLU A 39 1.83 13.48 0.57
CA GLU A 39 2.10 14.92 0.59
C GLU A 39 0.84 15.65 0.09
N ILE A 40 0.02 16.13 1.02
CA ILE A 40 -1.19 16.90 0.71
C ILE A 40 -0.95 18.33 1.17
N CYS A 41 -0.86 19.28 0.23
CA CYS A 41 -0.81 20.72 0.49
C CYS A 41 0.24 21.18 1.54
N GLY A 42 1.46 20.63 1.49
CA GLY A 42 2.58 21.08 2.34
C GLY A 42 2.55 20.61 3.80
N GLN A 43 1.57 19.77 4.19
CA GLN A 43 1.58 19.04 5.46
C GLN A 43 1.84 17.56 5.21
N LYS A 44 2.93 17.05 5.79
CA LYS A 44 3.22 15.61 5.85
C LYS A 44 2.62 15.06 7.13
N GLU A 45 1.42 14.50 7.04
CA GLU A 45 0.92 13.57 8.05
C GLU A 45 1.10 12.16 7.49
N PRO A 46 2.25 11.50 7.76
CA PRO A 46 2.46 10.14 7.31
C PRO A 46 1.45 9.22 7.98
N LYS A 47 0.68 8.50 7.17
CA LYS A 47 -0.29 7.55 7.71
C LYS A 47 0.43 6.24 8.01
N ILE A 48 0.49 5.89 9.28
CA ILE A 48 1.19 4.68 9.75
C ILE A 48 0.21 3.52 9.80
N PHE A 49 0.60 2.39 9.23
CA PHE A 49 -0.12 1.14 9.23
C PHE A 49 0.71 0.06 9.91
N GLU A 50 0.10 -0.67 10.84
CA GLU A 50 0.75 -1.75 11.58
C GLU A 50 0.06 -3.07 11.24
N PHE A 51 0.83 -4.04 10.78
CA PHE A 51 0.35 -5.37 10.41
C PHE A 51 0.96 -6.42 11.32
N LYS A 52 0.11 -7.22 11.98
CA LYS A 52 0.54 -8.26 12.91
C LYS A 52 0.85 -9.59 12.22
N SER A 53 0.51 -9.71 10.93
CA SER A 53 0.77 -10.90 10.14
C SER A 53 1.02 -10.60 8.66
N PRO A 54 1.75 -11.48 7.94
CA PRO A 54 1.91 -11.38 6.49
C PRO A 54 0.60 -11.46 5.71
N LYS A 55 -0.42 -12.17 6.25
CA LYS A 55 -1.73 -12.30 5.61
C LYS A 55 -2.48 -10.97 5.60
N GLU A 56 -2.51 -10.28 6.74
CA GLU A 56 -3.12 -8.95 6.84
C GLU A 56 -2.45 -7.96 5.88
N PHE A 57 -1.12 -8.04 5.76
CA PHE A 57 -0.39 -7.21 4.81
C PHE A 57 -0.74 -7.55 3.36
N GLU A 58 -0.81 -8.84 2.99
CA GLU A 58 -1.19 -9.25 1.64
C GLU A 58 -2.63 -8.83 1.28
N GLU A 59 -3.58 -8.94 2.21
CA GLU A 59 -4.94 -8.44 2.00
C GLU A 59 -4.97 -6.93 1.79
N PHE A 60 -4.19 -6.17 2.56
CA PHE A 60 -4.04 -4.74 2.39
C PHE A 60 -3.51 -4.37 1.00
N VAL A 61 -2.42 -5.03 0.55
CA VAL A 61 -1.87 -4.82 -0.80
C VAL A 61 -2.91 -5.13 -1.88
N ARG A 62 -3.67 -6.22 -1.72
CA ARG A 62 -4.72 -6.60 -2.67
C ARG A 62 -5.83 -5.56 -2.74
N LEU A 63 -6.30 -5.06 -1.60
CA LEU A 63 -7.35 -4.05 -1.52
C LEU A 63 -6.90 -2.73 -2.13
N GLU A 64 -5.72 -2.22 -1.77
CA GLU A 64 -5.20 -0.97 -2.32
C GLU A 64 -4.99 -1.05 -3.85
N ASN A 65 -4.52 -2.20 -4.35
CA ASN A 65 -4.45 -2.44 -5.80
C ASN A 65 -5.83 -2.43 -6.47
N GLN A 66 -6.85 -2.99 -5.82
CA GLN A 66 -8.22 -2.98 -6.34
C GLN A 66 -8.80 -1.57 -6.34
N PHE A 67 -8.58 -0.79 -5.29
CA PHE A 67 -8.95 0.62 -5.22
C PHE A 67 -8.30 1.43 -6.34
N GLU A 68 -6.99 1.28 -6.54
CA GLU A 68 -6.29 1.97 -7.61
C GLU A 68 -6.84 1.57 -8.99
N ALA A 69 -7.05 0.28 -9.23
CA ALA A 69 -7.61 -0.21 -10.48
C ALA A 69 -9.03 0.34 -10.74
N ASP A 70 -9.85 0.48 -9.70
CA ASP A 70 -11.18 1.06 -9.81
C ASP A 70 -11.12 2.56 -10.12
N ILE A 71 -10.26 3.31 -9.42
CA ILE A 71 -10.02 4.73 -9.68
C ILE A 71 -9.55 4.94 -11.13
N VAL A 72 -8.62 4.12 -11.62
CA VAL A 72 -8.14 4.18 -13.01
C VAL A 72 -9.29 3.91 -14.00
N LYS A 73 -10.15 2.92 -13.72
CA LYS A 73 -11.34 2.66 -14.54
C LYS A 73 -12.32 3.84 -14.54
N GLN A 74 -12.58 4.45 -13.39
CA GLN A 74 -13.46 5.62 -13.27
C GLN A 74 -12.89 6.84 -14.01
N LEU A 75 -11.58 7.11 -13.86
CA LEU A 75 -10.89 8.17 -14.60
C LEU A 75 -10.92 7.95 -16.11
N ALA A 76 -10.74 6.71 -16.57
CA ALA A 76 -10.77 6.36 -17.99
C ALA A 76 -12.18 6.38 -18.59
N GLY A 77 -13.21 6.12 -17.77
CA GLY A 77 -14.62 6.10 -18.17
C GLY A 77 -15.25 7.48 -18.35
N ASN A 78 -14.62 8.56 -17.86
CA ASN A 78 -15.14 9.91 -18.00
C ASN A 78 -14.77 10.56 -19.36
N LYS A 79 -15.07 9.87 -20.47
CA LYS A 79 -15.16 10.56 -21.77
C LYS A 79 -16.48 11.31 -21.80
N MET A 80 -16.47 12.56 -21.37
CA MET A 80 -17.60 13.48 -21.55
C MET A 80 -17.99 13.48 -23.03
N PRO A 81 -19.24 13.16 -23.41
CA PRO A 81 -19.65 13.02 -24.81
C PRO A 81 -19.86 14.34 -25.55
N TYR A 82 -19.21 15.43 -25.14
CA TYR A 82 -19.36 16.72 -25.79
C TYR A 82 -18.05 17.15 -26.45
N ARG A 83 -17.90 16.73 -27.71
CA ARG A 83 -17.10 17.44 -28.70
C ARG A 83 -17.81 17.40 -30.05
#